data_AF-A0A9D9GMS0-F1
#
_entry.id   AF-A0A9D9GMS0-F1
#
_cell.length_a   1.000
_cell.length_b   1.000
_cell.length_c   1.000
_cell.angle_alpha   90.00
_cell.angle_beta   90.00
_cell.angle_gamma   90.00
#
_symmetry.space_group_name_H-M   'P 1'
#
loop_
_entity.id
_entity.type
_entity.pdbx_description
1 polymer ?
#
loop_
_entity_poly.entity_id
_entity_poly.type
_entity_poly.pdbx_seq_one_letter_code
_entity_poly.pdbx_strand_id
1 'polypeptide(L)'
;MKKIFFFALASLALASCSQDEEFVAEKTNGSNRADKSVLSFSTYTAGGTRATDVTSTDVKTNGFKVAAWYDNGLYFKAGEKAKVTAADGIADTEDDTYYWPSFSAGSIGFRAFNISSGAAWTDTKEYESVDFTVAATAGEQKDLVIAYAIASSKPAEGVQPLNFTHALSKVNFTFVGANDNYIYTINKVEVIAAGQ
;
A
#
# COMPACT_ATOMS: atom_id res chain seq x y z
N MET A 1 56.35 -7.90 6.02
CA MET A 1 55.57 -6.82 5.36
C MET A 1 54.14 -6.87 5.89
N LYS A 2 53.72 -5.86 6.66
CA LYS A 2 52.44 -5.83 7.39
C LYS A 2 51.42 -5.14 6.48
N LYS A 3 50.51 -5.91 5.86
CA LYS A 3 49.51 -5.37 4.94
C LYS A 3 48.34 -4.82 5.74
N ILE A 4 48.30 -3.51 5.91
CA ILE A 4 47.18 -2.79 6.52
C ILE A 4 46.05 -2.77 5.50
N PHE A 5 44.96 -3.51 5.77
CA PHE A 5 43.73 -3.42 5.00
C PHE A 5 43.02 -2.12 5.39
N PHE A 6 43.03 -1.14 4.48
CA PHE A 6 42.17 0.03 4.56
C PHE A 6 40.74 -0.41 4.22
N PHE A 7 39.89 -0.60 5.23
CA PHE A 7 38.45 -0.60 5.02
C PHE A 7 38.00 0.86 4.87
N ALA A 8 37.88 1.33 3.64
CA ALA A 8 37.18 2.55 3.34
C ALA A 8 35.69 2.33 3.64
N LEU A 9 35.20 2.92 4.73
CA LEU A 9 33.78 3.11 4.96
C LEU A 9 33.27 4.06 3.88
N ALA A 10 32.84 3.50 2.74
CA ALA A 10 32.01 4.23 1.82
C ALA A 10 30.70 4.55 2.56
N SER A 11 30.51 5.79 2.97
CA SER A 11 29.18 6.28 3.32
C SER A 11 28.32 6.15 2.07
N LEU A 12 27.56 5.06 1.96
CA LEU A 12 26.42 5.03 1.05
C LEU A 12 25.48 6.11 1.55
N ALA A 13 25.58 7.29 0.95
CA ALA A 13 24.43 8.16 0.87
C ALA A 13 23.34 7.33 0.22
N LEU A 14 22.40 6.83 1.02
CA LEU A 14 21.12 6.31 0.55
C LEU A 14 20.36 7.51 -0.02
N ALA A 15 20.81 8.03 -1.17
CA ALA A 15 19.98 8.81 -2.07
C ALA A 15 19.00 7.83 -2.73
N SER A 16 18.17 7.19 -1.90
CA SER A 16 17.08 6.29 -2.29
C SER A 16 15.79 7.09 -2.50
N CYS A 17 15.90 8.27 -3.11
CA CYS A 17 14.77 9.06 -3.57
C CYS A 17 15.05 9.49 -5.01
N SER A 18 15.00 8.55 -5.96
CA SER A 18 14.86 8.89 -7.39
C SER A 18 14.49 7.68 -8.25
N GLN A 19 13.48 6.92 -7.83
CA GLN A 19 12.43 6.70 -8.81
C GLN A 19 11.24 7.38 -8.19
N ASP A 20 10.97 8.58 -8.68
CA ASP A 20 9.68 9.22 -8.49
C ASP A 20 8.66 8.17 -8.89
N GLU A 21 8.02 7.55 -7.90
CA GLU A 21 6.77 6.86 -8.12
C GLU A 21 5.81 7.96 -8.58
N GLU A 22 5.82 8.22 -9.88
CA GLU A 22 4.82 9.05 -10.50
C GLU A 22 3.50 8.34 -10.19
N PHE A 23 2.75 8.94 -9.29
CA PHE A 23 1.45 8.45 -8.90
C PHE A 23 0.54 8.67 -10.10
N VAL A 24 0.56 7.73 -11.05
CA VAL A 24 -0.38 7.72 -12.16
C VAL A 24 -1.71 7.39 -11.52
N ALA A 25 -2.46 8.44 -11.18
CA ALA A 25 -3.88 8.31 -10.94
C ALA A 25 -4.47 7.69 -12.20
N GLU A 26 -4.77 6.39 -12.17
CA GLU A 26 -5.52 5.79 -13.26
C GLU A 26 -6.82 6.59 -13.35
N LYS A 27 -7.08 7.11 -14.54
CA LYS A 27 -8.25 7.93 -14.80
C LYS A 27 -9.48 7.11 -14.42
N THR A 28 -10.38 7.70 -13.62
CA THR A 28 -11.67 7.09 -13.28
C THR A 28 -12.32 6.58 -14.54
N ASN A 29 -12.38 5.25 -14.69
CA ASN A 29 -13.34 4.64 -15.60
C ASN A 29 -14.69 5.08 -15.04
N GLY A 30 -15.34 6.05 -15.70
CA GLY A 30 -16.60 6.62 -15.26
C GLY A 30 -17.54 5.48 -14.86
N SER A 31 -18.01 5.51 -13.62
CA SER A 31 -18.97 4.51 -13.15
C SER A 31 -20.27 4.68 -13.91
N ASN A 32 -20.79 3.60 -14.51
CA ASN A 32 -22.16 3.58 -15.06
C ASN A 32 -23.19 3.16 -14.01
N ARG A 33 -22.85 3.23 -12.71
CA ARG A 33 -23.74 2.76 -11.66
C ARG A 33 -25.00 3.61 -11.59
N ALA A 34 -26.15 2.91 -11.57
CA ALA A 34 -27.46 3.53 -11.50
C ALA A 34 -27.68 4.28 -10.18
N ASP A 35 -27.18 3.74 -9.06
CA ASP A 35 -27.26 4.36 -7.74
C ASP A 35 -25.93 4.98 -7.31
N LYS A 36 -25.85 6.31 -7.44
CA LYS A 36 -24.69 7.12 -7.05
C LYS A 36 -24.79 7.63 -5.59
N SER A 37 -25.75 7.12 -4.80
CA SER A 37 -25.87 7.43 -3.37
C SER A 37 -25.05 6.48 -2.51
N VAL A 38 -24.85 5.25 -2.97
CA VAL A 38 -24.02 4.23 -2.31
C VAL A 38 -22.55 4.62 -2.42
N LEU A 39 -21.82 4.47 -1.32
CA LEU A 39 -20.39 4.69 -1.20
C LEU A 39 -19.62 3.47 -1.73
N SER A 40 -18.80 3.70 -2.75
CA SER A 40 -17.92 2.67 -3.31
C SER A 40 -16.53 3.22 -3.61
N PHE A 41 -15.62 2.35 -4.00
CA PHE A 41 -14.21 2.69 -4.16
C PHE A 41 -13.69 2.33 -5.54
N SER A 42 -12.77 3.15 -6.06
CA SER A 42 -11.89 2.77 -7.15
C SER A 42 -10.49 2.61 -6.59
N THR A 43 -9.79 1.57 -7.02
CA THR A 43 -8.46 1.24 -6.51
C THR A 43 -7.41 1.49 -7.58
N TYR A 44 -6.46 2.33 -7.22
CA TYR A 44 -5.28 2.64 -8.02
C TYR A 44 -4.06 2.35 -7.17
N THR A 45 -3.04 1.75 -7.74
CA THR A 45 -1.73 1.58 -7.12
C THR A 45 -0.74 2.48 -7.83
N ALA A 46 0.21 3.05 -7.10
CA ALA A 46 1.35 3.72 -7.71
C ALA A 46 1.97 2.82 -8.81
N GLY A 47 2.23 3.40 -9.98
CA GLY A 47 2.91 2.70 -11.05
C GLY A 47 4.39 2.55 -10.71
N GLY A 48 4.84 1.34 -10.46
CA GLY A 48 6.25 1.01 -10.27
C GLY A 48 6.64 -0.22 -11.09
N THR A 49 7.77 -0.19 -11.79
CA THR A 49 8.24 -1.29 -12.66
C THR A 49 9.06 -2.35 -11.92
N ARG A 50 8.73 -2.68 -10.66
CA ARG A 50 9.50 -3.71 -9.91
C ARG A 50 8.78 -5.07 -9.98
N ALA A 51 9.56 -6.14 -9.92
CA ALA A 51 9.04 -7.50 -9.96
C ALA A 51 8.55 -7.94 -8.56
N THR A 52 7.33 -8.50 -8.52
CA THR A 52 6.62 -9.06 -7.33
C THR A 52 6.00 -8.04 -6.37
N ASP A 53 5.58 -6.88 -6.87
CA ASP A 53 4.89 -5.86 -6.08
C ASP A 53 3.37 -6.01 -6.21
N VAL A 54 2.63 -5.63 -5.16
CA VAL A 54 1.15 -5.61 -5.18
C VAL A 54 0.67 -4.55 -6.18
N THR A 55 -0.08 -4.99 -7.19
CA THR A 55 -0.64 -4.14 -8.23
C THR A 55 -2.09 -3.76 -7.96
N SER A 56 -2.62 -2.82 -8.75
CA SER A 56 -4.05 -2.49 -8.74
C SER A 56 -4.91 -3.72 -9.00
N THR A 57 -4.48 -4.62 -9.89
CA THR A 57 -5.16 -5.87 -10.17
C THR A 57 -5.20 -6.78 -8.93
N ASP A 58 -4.10 -6.84 -8.17
CA ASP A 58 -4.05 -7.64 -6.94
C ASP A 58 -4.98 -7.07 -5.87
N VAL A 59 -5.02 -5.75 -5.69
CA VAL A 59 -5.94 -5.09 -4.74
C VAL A 59 -7.40 -5.26 -5.18
N LYS A 60 -7.70 -5.15 -6.48
CA LYS A 60 -9.05 -5.38 -7.05
C LYS A 60 -9.53 -6.82 -6.80
N THR A 61 -8.64 -7.79 -7.02
CA THR A 61 -8.95 -9.22 -6.96
C THR A 61 -9.02 -9.76 -5.53
N ASN A 62 -8.04 -9.41 -4.69
CA ASN A 62 -7.93 -9.93 -3.32
C ASN A 62 -8.66 -9.06 -2.29
N GLY A 63 -8.98 -7.82 -2.65
CA GLY A 63 -9.63 -6.85 -1.79
C GLY A 63 -8.69 -6.15 -0.80
N PHE A 64 -9.27 -5.21 -0.07
CA PHE A 64 -8.63 -4.37 0.93
C PHE A 64 -9.53 -4.22 2.15
N LYS A 65 -8.93 -3.89 3.28
CA LYS A 65 -9.65 -3.42 4.47
C LYS A 65 -9.73 -1.91 4.40
N VAL A 66 -10.90 -1.34 4.69
CA VAL A 66 -11.14 0.10 4.72
C VAL A 66 -11.82 0.51 6.01
N ALA A 67 -11.56 1.74 6.43
CA ALA A 67 -12.25 2.43 7.49
C ALA A 67 -12.60 3.83 7.01
N ALA A 68 -13.68 4.41 7.55
CA ALA A 68 -14.04 5.79 7.28
C ALA A 68 -14.40 6.54 8.55
N TRP A 69 -14.12 7.84 8.56
CA TRP A 69 -14.44 8.75 9.67
C TRP A 69 -15.10 9.99 9.11
N TYR A 70 -16.16 10.43 9.77
CA TYR A 70 -16.94 11.61 9.42
C TYR A 70 -17.31 12.35 10.70
N ASP A 71 -17.21 13.68 10.67
CA ASP A 71 -17.53 14.55 11.81
C ASP A 71 -16.81 14.17 13.13
N ASN A 72 -15.50 13.93 13.04
CA ASN A 72 -14.62 13.51 14.15
C ASN A 72 -15.04 12.18 14.83
N GLY A 73 -15.79 11.34 14.11
CA GLY A 73 -16.24 10.03 14.59
C GLY A 73 -16.09 8.95 13.53
N LEU A 74 -16.11 7.68 13.98
CA LEU A 74 -16.08 6.53 13.08
C LEU A 74 -17.39 6.48 12.28
N TYR A 75 -17.28 6.50 10.95
CA TYR A 75 -18.44 6.45 10.05
C TYR A 75 -18.89 5.01 9.81
N PHE A 76 -17.93 4.12 9.53
CA PHE A 76 -18.12 2.68 9.59
C PHE A 76 -16.88 2.00 10.15
N LYS A 77 -17.07 0.76 10.62
CA LYS A 77 -16.10 0.05 11.45
C LYS A 77 -14.73 -0.07 10.77
N ALA A 78 -13.68 0.01 11.59
CA ALA A 78 -12.32 -0.33 11.17
C ALA A 78 -12.28 -1.78 10.63
N GLY A 79 -11.88 -1.93 9.36
CA GLY A 79 -11.63 -3.25 8.79
C GLY A 79 -12.77 -3.85 7.98
N GLU A 80 -13.76 -3.04 7.57
CA GLU A 80 -14.69 -3.41 6.50
C GLU A 80 -13.90 -3.90 5.28
N LYS A 81 -14.29 -5.05 4.75
CA LYS A 81 -13.66 -5.59 3.54
C LYS A 81 -14.34 -5.00 2.33
N ALA A 82 -13.55 -4.56 1.37
CA ALA A 82 -14.05 -4.15 0.07
C ALA A 82 -13.25 -4.83 -1.04
N LYS A 83 -13.94 -5.22 -2.11
CA LYS A 83 -13.34 -5.83 -3.29
C LYS A 83 -14.18 -5.55 -4.53
N VAL A 84 -13.57 -5.71 -5.70
CA VAL A 84 -14.34 -5.64 -6.95
C VAL A 84 -15.18 -6.91 -7.07
N THR A 85 -16.50 -6.75 -7.11
CA THR A 85 -17.46 -7.85 -7.25
C THR A 85 -18.18 -7.84 -8.60
N ALA A 86 -18.20 -6.69 -9.28
CA ALA A 86 -18.83 -6.48 -10.57
C ALA A 86 -17.79 -6.20 -11.68
N ALA A 87 -18.22 -6.36 -12.93
CA ALA A 87 -17.37 -6.16 -14.10
C ALA A 87 -17.00 -4.68 -14.36
N ASP A 88 -17.59 -3.74 -13.62
CA ASP A 88 -17.33 -2.29 -13.73
C ASP A 88 -16.00 -1.86 -13.09
N GLY A 89 -15.31 -2.77 -12.39
CA GLY A 89 -14.02 -2.49 -11.76
C GLY A 89 -14.12 -1.67 -10.48
N ILE A 90 -15.33 -1.53 -9.92
CA ILE A 90 -15.61 -0.79 -8.69
C ILE A 90 -15.63 -1.75 -7.51
N ALA A 91 -15.01 -1.33 -6.41
CA ALA A 91 -15.01 -2.09 -5.17
C ALA A 91 -16.15 -1.63 -4.27
N ASP A 92 -16.98 -2.58 -3.85
CA ASP A 92 -18.02 -2.41 -2.84
C ASP A 92 -17.58 -3.11 -1.55
N THR A 93 -18.13 -2.67 -0.42
CA THR A 93 -18.01 -3.37 0.86
C THR A 93 -18.74 -4.72 0.80
N GLU A 94 -18.17 -5.76 1.40
CA GLU A 94 -18.68 -7.14 1.29
C GLU A 94 -19.91 -7.41 2.17
N ASP A 95 -19.89 -6.94 3.42
CA ASP A 95 -20.86 -7.33 4.44
C ASP A 95 -22.04 -6.36 4.57
N ASP A 96 -21.76 -5.05 4.47
CA ASP A 96 -22.76 -3.98 4.62
C ASP A 96 -22.72 -3.01 3.43
N THR A 97 -23.81 -2.29 3.21
CA THR A 97 -23.89 -1.20 2.22
C THR A 97 -23.88 0.15 2.93
N TYR A 98 -22.89 0.99 2.59
CA TYR A 98 -22.76 2.34 3.13
C TYR A 98 -23.15 3.38 2.09
N TYR A 99 -23.67 4.52 2.54
CA TYR A 99 -24.08 5.62 1.68
C TYR A 99 -23.20 6.83 1.92
N TRP A 100 -23.15 7.76 0.97
CA TRP A 100 -22.46 9.02 1.20
C TRP A 100 -23.20 9.84 2.27
N PRO A 101 -22.49 10.42 3.25
CA PRO A 101 -23.12 11.32 4.22
C PRO A 101 -23.62 12.60 3.53
N SER A 102 -24.58 13.27 4.17
CA SER A 102 -24.97 14.62 3.77
C SER A 102 -23.95 15.62 4.29
N PHE A 103 -23.23 16.27 3.37
CA PHE A 103 -22.24 17.30 3.71
C PHE A 103 -22.96 18.62 4.03
N SER A 104 -23.29 18.85 5.30
CA SER A 104 -23.72 20.18 5.79
C SER A 104 -22.54 21.03 6.28
N ALA A 105 -21.51 20.38 6.81
CA ALA A 105 -20.17 20.89 7.12
C ALA A 105 -19.23 19.68 7.35
N GLY A 106 -17.93 19.82 7.10
CA GLY A 106 -16.94 18.78 7.37
C GLY A 106 -16.54 17.93 6.16
N SER A 107 -15.73 16.89 6.41
CA SER A 107 -15.19 15.97 5.41
C SER A 107 -15.24 14.54 5.91
N ILE A 108 -15.39 13.59 4.99
CA ILE A 108 -15.21 12.17 5.28
C ILE A 108 -13.78 11.78 4.89
N GLY A 109 -13.09 11.08 5.79
CA GLY A 109 -11.76 10.55 5.55
C GLY A 109 -11.78 9.03 5.49
N PHE A 110 -10.84 8.48 4.72
CA PHE A 110 -10.70 7.05 4.46
C PHE A 110 -9.25 6.62 4.66
N ARG A 111 -9.06 5.46 5.28
CA ARG A 111 -7.79 4.72 5.26
C ARG A 111 -8.05 3.30 4.81
N ALA A 112 -7.10 2.75 4.07
CA ALA A 112 -7.19 1.38 3.61
C ALA A 112 -5.82 0.71 3.49
N PHE A 113 -5.82 -0.62 3.54
CA PHE A 113 -4.66 -1.44 3.21
C PHE A 113 -5.07 -2.78 2.59
N ASN A 114 -4.20 -3.39 1.78
CA ASN A 114 -4.49 -4.66 1.09
C ASN A 114 -4.65 -5.83 2.06
N ILE A 115 -5.64 -6.71 1.82
CA ILE A 115 -5.89 -7.90 2.64
C ILE A 115 -4.71 -8.89 2.56
N SER A 116 -4.08 -9.01 1.39
CA SER A 116 -3.00 -9.99 1.14
C SER A 116 -1.73 -9.76 1.97
N SER A 117 -1.56 -8.58 2.57
CA SER A 117 -0.47 -8.28 3.49
C SER A 117 -0.59 -9.04 4.81
N GLY A 118 -1.81 -9.43 5.21
CA GLY A 118 -2.07 -9.98 6.55
C GLY A 118 -2.07 -8.93 7.67
N ALA A 119 -1.97 -7.64 7.33
CA ALA A 119 -1.94 -6.56 8.31
C ALA A 119 -3.26 -6.42 9.10
N ALA A 120 -3.16 -5.86 10.29
CA ALA A 120 -4.29 -5.67 11.21
C ALA A 120 -4.31 -4.25 11.78
N TRP A 121 -5.52 -3.71 11.96
CA TRP A 121 -5.72 -2.47 12.71
C TRP A 121 -5.41 -2.69 14.20
N THR A 122 -4.73 -1.72 14.83
CA THR A 122 -4.30 -1.82 16.24
C THR A 122 -5.07 -0.91 17.18
N ASP A 123 -5.58 0.21 16.67
CA ASP A 123 -6.51 1.10 17.35
C ASP A 123 -7.75 1.27 16.47
N THR A 124 -8.93 1.10 17.05
CA THR A 124 -10.24 1.25 16.39
C THR A 124 -10.80 2.67 16.52
N LYS A 125 -10.00 3.63 17.02
CA LYS A 125 -10.29 5.07 17.06
C LYS A 125 -9.66 5.80 15.86
N GLU A 126 -9.93 7.10 15.76
CA GLU A 126 -9.58 8.04 14.67
C GLU A 126 -8.09 8.03 14.20
N TYR A 127 -7.17 7.45 14.99
CA TYR A 127 -5.74 7.37 14.71
C TYR A 127 -5.27 5.93 14.46
N GLU A 128 -6.02 5.21 13.64
CA GLU A 128 -5.74 3.82 13.30
C GLU A 128 -4.29 3.65 12.82
N SER A 129 -3.53 2.86 13.58
CA SER A 129 -2.23 2.32 13.20
C SER A 129 -2.42 0.90 12.70
N VAL A 130 -1.48 0.44 11.87
CA VAL A 130 -1.50 -0.91 11.31
C VAL A 130 -0.31 -1.67 11.85
N ASP A 131 -0.58 -2.83 12.46
CA ASP A 131 0.46 -3.79 12.82
C ASP A 131 0.78 -4.63 11.59
N PHE A 132 2.08 -4.67 11.27
CA PHE A 132 2.62 -5.45 10.18
C PHE A 132 4.03 -5.93 10.53
N THR A 133 4.27 -7.22 10.33
CA THR A 133 5.56 -7.86 10.58
C THR A 133 6.12 -8.40 9.28
N VAL A 134 7.32 -7.93 8.91
CA VAL A 134 8.05 -8.46 7.76
C VAL A 134 8.54 -9.87 8.09
N ALA A 135 8.20 -10.85 7.25
CA ALA A 135 8.70 -12.22 7.41
C ALA A 135 10.22 -12.29 7.27
N ALA A 136 10.86 -13.17 8.06
CA ALA A 136 12.31 -13.36 8.01
C ALA A 136 12.77 -14.00 6.69
N THR A 137 11.96 -14.88 6.11
CA THR A 137 12.24 -15.54 4.83
C THR A 137 11.83 -14.63 3.68
N ALA A 138 12.76 -14.30 2.77
CA ALA A 138 12.50 -13.41 1.64
C ALA A 138 11.29 -13.84 0.78
N GLY A 139 11.12 -15.14 0.53
CA GLY A 139 9.98 -15.66 -0.25
C GLY A 139 8.63 -15.58 0.45
N GLU A 140 8.60 -15.33 1.77
CA GLU A 140 7.39 -15.21 2.58
C GLU A 140 7.01 -13.75 2.85
N GLN A 141 7.91 -12.80 2.54
CA GLN A 141 7.66 -11.38 2.73
C GLN A 141 6.47 -10.93 1.89
N LYS A 142 5.59 -10.16 2.52
CA LYS A 142 4.41 -9.59 1.89
C LYS A 142 4.64 -8.12 1.64
N ASP A 143 4.07 -7.63 0.56
CA ASP A 143 4.04 -6.22 0.25
C ASP A 143 2.76 -5.61 0.83
N LEU A 144 2.96 -4.56 1.64
CA LEU A 144 1.90 -3.79 2.27
C LEU A 144 1.72 -2.52 1.45
N VAL A 145 0.53 -2.37 0.87
CA VAL A 145 0.11 -1.11 0.25
C VAL A 145 -0.97 -0.45 1.10
N ILE A 146 -0.88 0.86 1.25
CA ILE A 146 -1.80 1.68 2.05
C ILE A 146 -2.39 2.80 1.20
N ALA A 147 -3.62 3.22 1.49
CA ALA A 147 -4.23 4.38 0.89
C ALA A 147 -4.81 5.29 1.96
N TYR A 148 -4.76 6.59 1.69
CA TYR A 148 -5.42 7.63 2.47
C TYR A 148 -6.13 8.58 1.53
N ALA A 149 -7.38 8.94 1.85
CA ALA A 149 -8.14 9.91 1.07
C ALA A 149 -9.06 10.73 1.98
N ILE A 150 -9.32 11.98 1.59
CA ILE A 150 -10.36 12.82 2.19
C ILE A 150 -11.27 13.33 1.08
N ALA A 151 -12.58 13.30 1.33
CA ALA A 151 -13.57 13.94 0.49
C ALA A 151 -14.37 14.97 1.30
N SER A 152 -14.38 16.21 0.82
CA SER A 152 -15.24 17.29 1.35
C SER A 152 -16.61 17.36 0.66
N SER A 153 -16.81 16.54 -0.37
CA SER A 153 -18.08 16.39 -1.08
C SER A 153 -18.15 15.02 -1.74
N LYS A 154 -19.37 14.56 -2.03
CA LYS A 154 -19.60 13.32 -2.78
C LYS A 154 -19.12 13.48 -4.23
N PRO A 155 -18.24 12.60 -4.75
CA PRO A 155 -17.88 12.55 -6.16
C PRO A 155 -19.13 12.37 -7.05
N ALA A 156 -19.12 12.96 -8.25
CA ALA A 156 -20.27 12.91 -9.17
C ALA A 156 -20.75 11.48 -9.46
N GLU A 157 -19.82 10.52 -9.49
CA GLU A 157 -20.06 9.10 -9.75
C GLU A 157 -20.34 8.27 -8.48
N GLY A 158 -20.28 8.87 -7.28
CA GLY A 158 -20.44 8.16 -6.01
C GLY A 158 -19.27 7.21 -5.67
N VAL A 159 -18.18 7.25 -6.45
CA VAL A 159 -17.00 6.38 -6.29
C VAL A 159 -15.83 7.19 -5.73
N GLN A 160 -15.32 6.79 -4.56
CA GLN A 160 -14.14 7.36 -3.92
C GLN A 160 -12.85 6.76 -4.50
N PRO A 161 -11.94 7.58 -5.06
CA PRO A 161 -10.59 7.14 -5.41
C PRO A 161 -9.77 6.77 -4.17
N LEU A 162 -9.19 5.56 -4.16
CA LEU A 162 -8.18 5.12 -3.21
C LEU A 162 -6.86 4.87 -3.95
N ASN A 163 -5.90 5.72 -3.64
CA ASN A 163 -4.56 5.75 -4.20
C ASN A 163 -3.62 4.99 -3.26
N PHE A 164 -3.38 3.72 -3.56
CA PHE A 164 -2.51 2.82 -2.80
C PHE A 164 -1.02 3.04 -3.14
N THR A 165 -0.22 3.28 -2.10
CA THR A 165 1.25 3.38 -2.14
C THR A 165 1.89 2.20 -1.43
N HIS A 166 3.08 1.77 -1.83
CA HIS A 166 3.89 0.82 -1.06
C HIS A 166 4.33 1.44 0.26
N ALA A 167 4.01 0.79 1.37
CA ALA A 167 4.36 1.28 2.72
C ALA A 167 5.77 0.88 3.15
N LEU A 168 6.40 -0.07 2.45
CA LEU A 168 7.68 -0.66 2.81
C LEU A 168 8.77 -0.28 1.82
N SER A 169 10.01 -0.27 2.30
CA SER A 169 11.19 -0.20 1.43
C SER A 169 11.62 -1.59 1.00
N LYS A 170 12.01 -1.73 -0.27
CA LYS A 170 12.54 -2.98 -0.84
C LYS A 170 14.05 -2.87 -1.03
N VAL A 171 14.80 -3.80 -0.44
CA VAL A 171 16.26 -3.91 -0.61
C VAL A 171 16.56 -5.15 -1.43
N ASN A 172 17.26 -5.00 -2.56
CA ASN A 172 17.71 -6.10 -3.40
C ASN A 172 19.22 -6.23 -3.33
N PHE A 173 19.70 -7.46 -3.14
CA PHE A 173 21.13 -7.77 -3.17
C PHE A 173 21.47 -8.50 -4.47
N THR A 174 22.42 -7.97 -5.23
CA THR A 174 22.98 -8.63 -6.40
C THR A 174 24.47 -8.85 -6.17
N PHE A 175 24.92 -10.09 -6.39
CA PHE A 175 26.32 -10.46 -6.24
C PHE A 175 26.89 -10.76 -7.63
N VAL A 176 28.00 -10.10 -7.96
CA VAL A 176 28.72 -10.30 -9.22
C VAL A 176 30.12 -10.80 -8.88
N GLY A 177 30.46 -11.99 -9.36
CA GLY A 177 31.83 -12.51 -9.29
C GLY A 177 32.72 -11.73 -10.26
N ALA A 178 33.88 -11.27 -9.80
CA ALA A 178 34.78 -10.48 -10.64
C ALA A 178 35.58 -11.31 -11.66
N ASN A 179 35.58 -12.65 -11.52
CA ASN A 179 36.38 -13.56 -12.34
C ASN A 179 35.69 -14.92 -12.49
N ASP A 180 35.45 -15.33 -13.74
CA ASP A 180 34.71 -16.55 -14.09
C ASP A 180 35.44 -17.85 -13.75
N ASN A 181 36.74 -17.79 -13.42
CA ASN A 181 37.52 -18.96 -12.99
C ASN A 181 37.28 -19.33 -11.51
N TYR A 182 36.52 -18.52 -10.77
CA TYR A 182 36.22 -18.76 -9.36
C TYR A 182 34.72 -19.00 -9.15
N ILE A 183 34.40 -19.89 -8.21
CA ILE A 183 33.04 -20.08 -7.70
C ILE A 183 32.90 -19.23 -6.42
N TYR A 184 31.92 -18.34 -6.42
CA TYR A 184 31.59 -17.50 -5.27
C TYR A 184 30.30 -18.02 -4.62
N THR A 185 30.39 -18.45 -3.37
CA THR A 185 29.22 -18.90 -2.58
C THR A 185 28.89 -17.86 -1.51
N ILE A 186 27.67 -17.33 -1.54
CA ILE A 186 27.17 -16.42 -0.50
C ILE A 186 26.47 -17.24 0.56
N ASN A 187 27.08 -17.33 1.75
CA ASN A 187 26.52 -18.11 2.85
C ASN A 187 25.48 -17.34 3.68
N LYS A 188 25.58 -16.00 3.72
CA LYS A 188 24.70 -15.16 4.54
C LYS A 188 24.68 -13.71 4.03
N VAL A 189 23.50 -13.09 4.09
CA VAL A 189 23.29 -11.66 3.92
C VAL A 189 22.40 -11.19 5.06
N GLU A 190 22.79 -10.13 5.76
CA GLU A 190 22.01 -9.57 6.88
C GLU A 190 21.92 -8.06 6.78
N VAL A 191 20.75 -7.52 7.08
CA VAL A 191 20.53 -6.10 7.35
C VAL A 191 20.58 -5.92 8.86
N ILE A 192 21.57 -5.16 9.34
CA ILE A 192 21.76 -4.90 10.78
C ILE A 192 21.34 -3.46 11.05
N ALA A 193 20.54 -3.25 12.10
CA ALA A 193 20.18 -1.90 12.54
C ALA A 193 21.45 -1.12 12.90
N ALA A 194 21.68 0.01 12.23
CA ALA A 194 22.80 0.88 12.53
C ALA A 194 22.46 1.74 13.76
N GLY A 195 22.93 1.33 14.95
CA GLY A 195 22.88 2.11 16.18
C GLY A 195 21.48 2.35 16.75
N GLN A 196 21.10 1.56 17.75
CA GLN A 196 20.20 2.01 18.82
C GLN A 196 21.05 2.37 20.03
#